data_AF-A0ABD0NWQ3-F1
#
_entry.id   AF-A0ABD0NWQ3-F1
#
_cell.length_a   1.000
_cell.length_b   1.000
_cell.length_c   1.000
_cell.angle_alpha   90.00
_cell.angle_beta   90.00
_cell.angle_gamma   90.00
#
_symmetry.space_group_name_H-M   'P 1'
#
loop_
_entity.id
_entity.type
_entity.pdbx_description
1 polymer ?
#
loop_
_entity_poly.entity_id
_entity_poly.type
_entity_poly.pdbx_seq_one_letter_code
_entity_poly.pdbx_strand_id
1 'polypeptide(L)' 'NHAGVLCEVWKKVTQAGHKKNTYRLWITRPEGKDSPATPHRFEMEGFNTLLESHNDKYTIDYSDFSPQTESDIFTPP' A
#
# COMPACT_ATOMS: atom_id res chain seq x y z
N ASN A 1 7.35 -5.96 -13.14
CA ASN A 1 8.77 -6.20 -12.78
C ASN A 1 9.36 -4.92 -12.18
N HIS A 2 9.21 -4.70 -10.87
CA HIS A 2 9.69 -3.48 -10.18
C HIS A 2 10.94 -3.72 -9.32
N ALA A 3 11.57 -4.90 -9.42
CA ALA A 3 12.83 -5.19 -8.76
C ALA A 3 13.94 -4.32 -9.39
N GLY A 4 14.29 -3.22 -8.73
CA GLY A 4 15.37 -2.31 -9.16
C GLY A 4 14.99 -0.83 -9.25
N VAL A 5 13.76 -0.44 -8.94
CA VAL A 5 13.35 0.98 -8.95
C VAL A 5 13.72 1.64 -7.60
N LEU A 6 14.31 2.84 -7.63
CA LEU A 6 14.55 3.63 -6.43
C LEU A 6 13.21 4.13 -5.88
N CYS A 7 12.80 3.60 -4.73
CA CYS A 7 11.52 3.92 -4.11
C CYS A 7 11.71 4.61 -2.76
N GLU A 8 10.83 5.55 -2.45
CA GLU A 8 10.61 6.02 -1.09
C GLU A 8 9.71 5.02 -0.37
N VAL A 9 10.04 4.71 0.88
CA VAL A 9 9.26 3.76 1.70
C VAL A 9 8.52 4.53 2.79
N TRP A 10 7.20 4.59 2.65
CA TRP A 10 6.33 5.10 3.70
C TRP A 10 6.04 4.00 4.71
N LYS A 11 6.21 4.31 5.99
CA LYS A 11 5.99 3.38 7.08
C LYS A 11 4.98 3.95 8.06
N LYS A 12 3.96 3.16 8.39
CA LYS A 12 3.01 3.46 9.47
C LYS A 12 3.00 2.32 10.46
N VAL A 13 3.10 2.63 11.74
CA VAL A 13 2.99 1.65 12.82
C VAL A 13 1.77 2.05 13.65
N THR A 14 0.85 1.12 13.84
CA THR A 14 -0.28 1.29 14.74
C THR A 14 -0.16 0.29 15.88
N GLN A 15 -0.54 0.72 17.08
CA GLN A 15 -0.51 -0.12 18.27
C GLN A 15 -1.77 0.11 19.09
N ALA A 16 -2.44 -0.98 19.44
CA ALA A 16 -3.61 -0.99 20.31
C ALA A 16 -3.39 -2.04 21.40
N GLY A 17 -3.08 -1.57 22.62
CA GLY A 17 -2.63 -2.44 23.71
C GLY A 17 -1.37 -3.22 23.30
N HIS A 18 -1.47 -4.55 23.32
CA HIS A 18 -0.38 -5.47 22.94
C HIS A 18 -0.38 -5.82 21.43
N LYS A 19 -1.38 -5.39 20.67
CA LYS A 19 -1.48 -5.65 19.23
C LYS A 19 -0.73 -4.56 18.47
N LYS A 20 0.20 -4.94 17.58
CA LYS A 20 1.00 -4.02 16.77
C LYS A 20 0.90 -4.41 15.30
N ASN A 21 0.53 -3.44 14.45
CA ASN A 21 0.51 -3.59 13.01
C ASN A 21 1.50 -2.63 12.36
N THR A 22 2.30 -3.14 11.44
CA THR A 22 3.25 -2.37 10.66
C THR A 22 2.82 -2.40 9.19
N TYR A 23 2.68 -1.22 8.62
CA TYR A 23 2.35 -1.01 7.22
C TYR A 23 3.56 -0.38 6.52
N ARG A 24 3.89 -0.89 5.34
CA ARG A 24 4.93 -0.37 4.47
C ARG A 24 4.35 -0.17 3.08
N LEU A 25 4.60 0.98 2.48
CA LEU A 25 4.21 1.30 1.11
C LEU A 25 5.44 1.84 0.37
N TRP A 26 5.82 1.18 -0.71
CA TRP A 26 6.90 1.60 -1.59
C TRP A 26 6.30 2.44 -2.70
N ILE A 27 6.79 3.67 -2.85
CA ILE A 27 6.30 4.62 -3.85
C ILE A 27 7.44 5.22 -4.67
N THR A 28 7.10 5.71 -5.86
CA THR A 28 7.94 6.64 -6.63
C THR A 28 7.20 7.95 -6.85
N ARG A 29 7.92 9.07 -6.91
CA ARG A 29 7.37 10.34 -7.37
C ARG A 29 8.00 10.72 -8.71
N PRO A 30 7.21 11.08 -9.72
CA PRO A 30 7.73 11.75 -10.91
C PRO A 30 8.45 13.04 -10.52
N GLU A 31 9.43 13.47 -11.31
CA GLU A 31 10.09 14.77 -11.09
C GLU A 31 9.07 15.90 -11.32
N GLY A 32 8.62 16.53 -10.24
CA GLY A 32 7.61 17.59 -10.26
C GLY A 32 6.96 17.76 -8.88
N LYS A 33 6.75 19.00 -8.45
CA LYS A 33 6.34 19.31 -7.06
C LYS A 33 4.93 18.81 -6.69
N ASP A 34 4.08 18.56 -7.69
CA ASP A 34 2.66 18.20 -7.53
C ASP A 34 2.29 16.85 -8.20
N SER A 35 3.26 16.04 -8.61
CA SER A 35 2.95 14.76 -9.24
C SER A 35 2.51 13.71 -8.21
N PRO A 36 1.43 12.95 -8.48
CA PRO A 36 0.95 11.93 -7.55
C PRO A 36 1.98 10.82 -7.37
N ALA A 37 2.04 10.27 -6.17
CA ALA A 37 2.91 9.14 -5.87
C ALA A 37 2.38 7.86 -6.53
N THR A 38 3.25 7.13 -7.22
CA THR A 38 2.94 5.84 -7.83
C THR A 38 3.29 4.71 -6.85
N PRO A 39 2.33 3.88 -6.42
CA PRO A 39 2.59 2.73 -5.54
C PRO A 39 3.17 1.55 -6.32
N HIS A 40 4.11 0.84 -5.71
CA HIS A 40 4.74 -0.36 -6.28
C HIS A 40 4.49 -1.61 -5.44
N ARG A 41 4.56 -1.47 -4.12
CA ARG A 41 4.31 -2.56 -3.19
C ARG A 41 3.65 -2.04 -1.93
N PHE A 42 2.68 -2.77 -1.42
CA PHE A 42 2.15 -2.59 -0.08
C PHE A 42 2.39 -3.85 0.73
N GLU A 43 2.81 -3.68 1.98
CA GLU A 43 3.01 -4.75 2.93
C GLU A 43 2.34 -4.39 4.25
N MET A 44 1.61 -5.35 4.81
CA MET A 44 1.07 -5.28 6.16
C MET A 44 1.55 -6.50 6.92
N GLU A 45 2.10 -6.27 8.10
CA GLU A 45 2.52 -7.31 9.03
C GLU A 45 1.97 -6.97 10.40
N GLY A 46 1.16 -7.85 10.97
CA GLY A 46 0.59 -7.60 12.27
C GLY A 46 -0.55 -8.53 12.65
N PHE A 47 -1.21 -8.15 13.73
CA PHE A 47 -2.22 -8.94 14.39
C PHE A 47 -3.52 -8.98 13.58
N ASN A 48 -3.98 -10.19 13.26
CA ASN A 48 -5.27 -10.39 12.61
C ASN A 48 -6.41 -10.25 13.61
N THR A 49 -7.23 -9.20 13.42
CA THR A 49 -8.39 -8.94 14.29
C THR A 49 -9.56 -9.88 14.05
N LEU A 50 -9.58 -10.64 12.94
CA LEU A 50 -10.67 -11.54 12.59
C LEU A 50 -10.60 -12.89 13.31
N LEU A 51 -9.39 -13.38 13.62
CA LEU A 51 -9.15 -14.70 14.25
C LEU A 51 -8.36 -14.62 15.57
N GLU A 52 -8.08 -13.42 16.06
CA GLU A 52 -7.54 -13.06 17.38
C GLU A 52 -6.28 -13.80 17.89
N SER A 53 -5.54 -14.54 17.06
CA SER A 53 -4.43 -15.37 17.54
C SER A 53 -3.20 -15.43 16.64
N HIS A 54 -3.31 -14.94 15.40
CA HIS A 54 -2.23 -15.04 14.42
C HIS A 54 -1.74 -13.67 13.98
N ASN A 55 -0.42 -13.54 13.87
CA ASN A 55 0.20 -12.45 13.11
C ASN A 55 0.24 -12.89 11.65
N ASP A 56 -0.38 -12.11 10.79
CA ASP A 56 -0.39 -12.36 9.36
C ASP A 56 0.50 -11.34 8.66
N LYS A 57 1.04 -11.77 7.51
CA LYS A 57 1.75 -10.91 6.60
C LYS A 57 1.05 -10.94 5.25
N TYR A 58 0.62 -9.76 4.79
CA TYR A 58 0.01 -9.57 3.48
C TYR A 58 0.93 -8.71 2.62
N THR A 59 1.03 -9.06 1.34
CA THR A 59 1.79 -8.30 0.35
C THR A 59 0.96 -8.12 -0.90
N ILE A 60 0.91 -6.90 -1.41
CA ILE A 60 0.28 -6.52 -2.68
C ILE A 60 1.37 -5.93 -3.56
N ASP A 61 1.59 -6.53 -4.72
CA ASP A 61 2.46 -6.01 -5.76
C ASP A 61 1.63 -5.35 -6.84
N TYR A 62 1.80 -4.04 -7.00
CA TYR A 62 1.13 -3.29 -8.05
C TYR A 62 1.83 -3.58 -9.37
N SER A 63 1.05 -3.92 -10.39
CA SER A 63 1.56 -4.21 -11.73
C SER A 63 1.44 -3.01 -12.65
N ASP A 64 0.33 -2.29 -12.55
CA ASP A 64 0.05 -1.08 -13.30
C ASP A 64 -0.77 -0.11 -12.43
N PHE A 65 -0.60 1.19 -12.65
CA PHE A 65 -1.27 2.23 -11.88
C PHE A 65 -1.52 3.47 -12.74
N SER A 66 -2.76 3.95 -12.73
CA SER A 66 -3.15 5.24 -13.29
C SER A 66 -3.87 6.07 -12.22
N PRO A 67 -3.53 7.37 -12.06
CA PRO A 67 -4.27 8.28 -11.18
C PRO A 67 -5.60 8.76 -11.82
N GLN A 68 -5.84 8.45 -13.10
CA GLN A 68 -7.08 8.83 -13.79
C GLN A 68 -8.22 7.90 -13.37
N THR A 69 -9.42 8.46 -13.23
CA THR A 69 -10.64 7.70 -12.88
C THR A 69 -11.74 8.04 -13.87
N GLU A 70 -12.39 7.03 -14.42
CA GLU A 70 -13.55 7.20 -15.31
C GLU A 70 -14.80 7.57 -14.51
N SER A 71 -15.57 8.53 -14.99
CA SER A 71 -16.73 9.07 -14.26
C SER A 71 -17.90 8.09 -14.11
N ASP A 72 -17.97 7.09 -14.99
CA ASP A 72 -19.06 6.13 -15.08
C ASP A 72 -18.72 4.77 -14.44
N ILE A 73 -17.52 4.58 -13.90
CA ILE A 73 -17.06 3.29 -13.36
C ILE A 73 -17.91 2.75 -12.19
N PHE A 74 -18.63 3.63 -11.49
CA PHE A 74 -19.54 3.27 -10.40
C PHE A 74 -21.00 3.18 -10.85
N THR A 75 -21.28 3.40 -12.13
CA THR A 75 -22.62 3.29 -12.69
C THR A 75 -22.87 1.82 -13.04
N PRO A 76 -23.86 1.16 -12.41
CA PRO A 76 -24.21 -0.21 -12.76
C PRO A 76 -24.75 -0.29 -14.19
N PRO A 77 -24.58 -1.45 -14.87
CA PRO A 77 -25.08 -1.67 -16.22
C PRO A 77 -26.61 -1.59 -16.34
#